data_AF-A0A820LBV1-F1
#
_entry.id   AF-A0A820LBV1-F1
#
_cell.length_a   1.000
_cell.length_b   1.000
_cell.length_c   1.000
_cell.angle_alpha   90.00
_cell.angle_beta   90.00
_cell.angle_gamma   90.00
#
_symmetry.space_group_name_H-M   'P 1'
#
loop_
_entity.id
_entity.type
_entity.pdbx_description
1 polymer ?
#
loop_
_entity_poly.entity_id
_entity_poly.type
_entity_poly.pdbx_seq_one_letter_code
_entity_poly.pdbx_strand_id
1 'polypeptide(L)'
;MYLRSLSSPLRVITSFQFSFAFVRSCSVLSNTPILSPSTCLSQSQRTFMFWRANIERELYGTPNKALATKKRRRLQKSITQIIRDGQLMRFLKEAYLPEWNKWWKEIQPWDRKHDFFHNDYVVIHDFANNDEIKKWTVRTDLDEGVGESTAELVPSGHGSVLFRGQISSKVVNQNTLYNQSGFAIMFSERLRGTFLMPAHQKGWTNFTHILLRVRGDGRFYEIRFHTPDQDHHHWADMYSMILYTRGGPYWSTAKIPFAQFFRNNMGRISDKQYPFQPLTCTQVSISVLDAADGPFELEIGEISLLRDLRYTYDKFAYEQYTLPPYTTV
;
A
#
# COMPACT_ATOMS: atom_id res chain seq x y z
N MET A 1 0.41 -27.27 35.37
CA MET A 1 1.14 -26.64 36.50
C MET A 1 2.37 -25.99 35.92
N TYR A 2 2.29 -24.69 35.59
CA TYR A 2 3.37 -23.68 35.41
C TYR A 2 2.75 -22.47 34.69
N LEU A 3 1.76 -21.87 35.35
CA LEU A 3 1.26 -20.52 35.08
C LEU A 3 1.49 -19.75 36.37
N ARG A 4 2.46 -18.83 36.38
CA ARG A 4 2.47 -17.60 37.20
C ARG A 4 3.79 -16.86 37.01
N SER A 5 3.67 -15.53 36.94
CA SER A 5 4.73 -14.54 37.17
C SER A 5 5.68 -14.22 36.00
N LEU A 6 5.19 -13.42 35.06
CA LEU A 6 6.01 -12.36 34.42
C LEU A 6 5.21 -11.05 34.46
N SER A 7 5.00 -10.54 35.68
CA SER A 7 4.51 -9.20 35.93
C SER A 7 5.67 -8.20 35.84
N SER A 8 5.72 -7.44 34.75
CA SER A 8 6.13 -6.02 34.65
C SER A 8 6.87 -5.71 33.34
N PRO A 9 6.44 -4.69 32.57
CA PRO A 9 7.05 -4.31 31.29
C PRO A 9 8.38 -3.54 31.43
N LEU A 10 8.88 -3.34 32.66
CA LEU A 10 10.02 -2.48 32.95
C LEU A 10 11.38 -3.21 32.96
N ARG A 11 11.42 -4.55 32.98
CA ARG A 11 12.67 -5.32 33.10
C ARG A 11 13.31 -5.76 31.79
N VAL A 12 12.64 -5.65 30.65
CA VAL A 12 13.20 -6.06 29.34
C VAL A 12 13.98 -4.94 28.63
N ILE A 13 13.89 -3.70 29.14
CA ILE A 13 14.47 -2.51 28.51
C ILE A 13 16.00 -2.42 28.70
N THR A 14 16.60 -3.21 29.60
CA THR A 14 18.03 -3.11 29.94
C THR A 14 18.98 -3.97 29.08
N SER A 15 18.49 -4.76 28.12
CA SER A 15 19.35 -5.71 27.37
C SER A 15 19.50 -5.45 25.87
N PHE A 16 19.00 -4.34 25.32
CA PHE A 16 19.22 -4.00 23.90
C PHE A 16 20.38 -3.01 23.72
N GLN A 17 21.60 -3.54 23.63
CA GLN A 17 22.76 -2.83 23.07
C GLN A 17 22.54 -2.66 21.56
N PHE A 18 22.10 -1.48 21.13
CA PHE A 18 22.06 -1.11 19.71
C PHE A 18 23.49 -0.93 19.18
N SER A 19 23.95 -1.87 18.34
CA SER A 19 25.20 -1.73 17.58
C SER A 19 25.06 -0.65 16.51
N PHE A 20 25.59 0.54 16.81
CA PHE A 20 25.91 1.60 15.86
C PHE A 20 27.12 1.19 14.99
N ALA A 21 26.91 0.31 14.00
CA ALA A 21 27.96 -0.07 13.06
C ALA A 21 27.39 -0.37 11.66
N PHE A 22 26.85 0.66 10.98
CA PHE A 22 26.50 0.53 9.55
C PHE A 22 26.77 1.79 8.72
N VAL A 23 27.54 2.77 9.23
CA VAL A 23 27.78 4.07 8.54
C VAL A 23 29.17 4.17 7.92
N ARG A 24 29.95 3.08 7.80
CA ARG A 24 31.33 3.14 7.26
C ARG A 24 31.56 2.50 5.89
N SER A 25 30.52 2.05 5.19
CA SER A 25 30.67 1.40 3.88
C SER A 25 29.92 2.17 2.79
N CYS A 26 30.38 3.39 2.46
CA CYS A 26 30.09 4.04 1.17
C CYS A 26 31.01 5.27 1.03
N SER A 27 32.31 5.03 1.11
CA SER A 27 33.31 5.98 0.62
C SER A 27 34.30 5.15 -0.16
N VAL A 28 34.22 5.24 -1.49
CA VAL A 28 35.17 4.83 -2.55
C VAL A 28 34.36 4.29 -3.72
N LEU A 29 34.04 5.16 -4.68
CA LEU A 29 34.30 5.01 -6.12
C LEU A 29 33.50 6.03 -6.95
N SER A 30 34.20 6.58 -7.94
CA SER A 30 33.79 7.42 -9.08
C SER A 30 33.62 8.93 -8.85
N ASN A 31 34.59 9.66 -9.42
CA ASN A 31 34.56 11.08 -9.69
C ASN A 31 33.73 11.34 -10.96
N THR A 32 32.54 11.93 -10.84
CA THR A 32 31.88 12.72 -11.90
C THR A 32 30.93 13.74 -11.26
N PRO A 33 30.81 14.99 -11.77
CA PRO A 33 30.05 16.05 -11.13
C PRO A 33 28.60 16.07 -11.63
N ILE A 34 27.60 15.84 -10.76
CA ILE A 34 26.18 15.87 -11.15
C ILE A 34 25.34 16.48 -10.02
N LEU A 35 24.69 17.61 -10.38
CA LEU A 35 23.33 18.09 -10.08
C LEU A 35 22.71 17.96 -8.66
N SER A 36 21.86 18.95 -8.35
CA SER A 36 21.21 19.24 -7.08
C SER A 36 20.58 18.05 -6.32
N PRO A 37 20.67 18.01 -4.98
CA PRO A 37 20.23 16.87 -4.16
C PRO A 37 18.73 16.96 -3.89
N SER A 38 17.91 16.59 -4.86
CA SER A 38 16.47 16.40 -4.63
C SER A 38 15.94 15.29 -5.53
N THR A 39 16.30 14.04 -5.24
CA THR A 39 15.50 12.82 -5.52
C THR A 39 16.29 11.58 -5.07
N CYS A 40 15.56 10.52 -4.70
CA CYS A 40 16.08 9.22 -4.24
C CYS A 40 16.51 9.11 -2.77
N LEU A 41 15.58 9.41 -1.84
CA LEU A 41 15.61 8.82 -0.50
C LEU A 41 14.66 7.62 -0.46
N SER A 42 15.14 6.48 0.04
CA SER A 42 14.32 5.28 0.28
C SER A 42 13.22 5.54 1.31
N GLN A 43 12.17 4.71 1.35
CA GLN A 43 11.07 4.86 2.30
C GLN A 43 11.56 4.94 3.77
N SER A 44 12.57 4.13 4.13
CA SER A 44 13.21 4.13 5.45
C SER A 44 14.03 5.40 5.71
N GLN A 45 14.67 5.96 4.68
CA GLN A 45 15.38 7.24 4.80
C GLN A 45 14.42 8.41 4.93
N ARG A 46 13.26 8.37 4.28
CA ARG A 46 12.22 9.40 4.41
C ARG A 46 11.57 9.39 5.79
N THR A 47 11.28 8.20 6.34
CA THR A 47 10.79 8.08 7.72
C THR A 47 11.84 8.50 8.74
N PHE A 48 13.10 8.13 8.55
CA PHE A 48 14.20 8.58 9.41
C PHE A 48 14.43 10.10 9.35
N MET A 49 14.39 10.70 8.15
CA MET A 49 14.50 12.15 7.96
C MET A 49 13.31 12.91 8.57
N PHE A 50 12.09 12.40 8.40
CA PHE A 50 10.88 12.95 9.02
C PHE A 50 10.96 12.88 10.55
N TRP A 51 11.42 11.75 11.08
CA TRP A 51 11.58 11.53 12.51
C TRP A 51 12.67 12.43 13.10
N ARG A 52 13.84 12.53 12.43
CA ARG A 52 14.92 13.44 12.79
C ARG A 52 14.46 14.90 12.77
N ALA A 53 13.70 15.30 11.76
CA ALA A 53 13.19 16.67 11.64
C ALA A 53 12.17 17.02 12.74
N ASN A 54 11.32 16.07 13.15
CA ASN A 54 10.40 16.28 14.27
C ASN A 54 11.14 16.37 15.62
N ILE A 55 12.15 15.53 15.83
CA ILE A 55 13.01 15.60 17.02
C ILE A 55 13.77 16.92 17.09
N GLU A 56 14.36 17.36 15.97
CA GLU A 56 15.05 18.64 15.91
C GLU A 56 14.09 19.82 16.13
N ARG A 57 12.84 19.73 15.65
CA ARG A 57 11.82 20.77 15.82
C ARG A 57 11.30 20.87 17.26
N GLU A 58 11.16 19.77 17.98
CA GLU A 58 10.76 19.79 19.40
C GLU A 58 11.91 20.14 20.35
N LEU A 59 13.12 19.63 20.10
CA LEU A 59 14.28 19.93 20.94
C LEU A 59 14.74 21.38 20.81
N TYR A 60 14.57 21.99 19.63
CA TYR A 60 15.14 23.31 19.33
C TYR A 60 14.09 24.38 18.94
N GLY A 61 12.81 24.03 18.84
CA GLY A 61 11.72 24.92 18.40
C GLY A 61 11.73 25.20 16.89
N THR A 62 10.68 25.84 16.37
CA THR A 62 10.61 26.25 14.96
C THR A 62 11.66 27.35 14.65
N PRO A 63 12.45 27.22 13.57
CA PRO A 63 13.53 28.16 13.30
C PRO A 63 12.99 29.49 12.77
N ASN A 64 13.00 30.53 13.62
CA ASN A 64 12.95 31.91 13.13
C ASN A 64 14.29 32.22 12.44
N LYS A 65 14.26 32.47 11.12
CA LYS A 65 15.44 32.61 10.25
C LYS A 65 16.47 33.66 10.73
N ALA A 66 16.06 34.63 11.54
CA ALA A 66 16.92 35.72 12.04
C ALA A 66 17.70 35.40 13.34
N LEU A 67 17.33 34.36 14.10
CA LEU A 67 17.93 34.07 15.43
C LEU A 67 18.94 32.90 15.42
N ALA A 68 19.17 32.30 14.26
CA ALA A 68 19.71 30.94 14.12
C ALA A 68 21.23 30.80 14.34
N THR A 69 22.02 31.87 14.27
CA THR A 69 23.49 31.75 14.29
C THR A 69 24.11 31.94 15.69
N LYS A 70 23.54 32.80 16.54
CA LYS A 70 24.12 33.10 17.88
C LYS A 70 23.51 32.26 19.02
N LYS A 71 22.26 31.78 18.84
CA LYS A 71 21.53 30.99 19.84
C LYS A 71 21.81 29.47 19.71
N ARG A 72 22.23 29.00 18.54
CA ARG A 72 22.57 27.58 18.26
C ARG A 72 23.66 27.01 19.15
N ARG A 73 24.67 27.81 19.56
CA ARG A 73 25.77 27.36 20.43
C ARG A 73 25.40 27.30 21.92
N ARG A 74 24.37 28.04 22.37
CA ARG A 74 24.00 28.15 23.79
C ARG A 74 22.90 27.17 24.23
N LEU A 75 22.21 26.54 23.29
CA LEU A 75 21.06 25.66 23.53
C LEU A 75 21.31 24.22 23.08
N GLN A 76 22.57 23.80 22.96
CA GLN A 76 22.92 22.41 22.74
C GLN A 76 23.23 21.80 24.10
N LYS A 77 22.19 21.47 24.88
CA LYS A 77 22.35 20.60 26.05
C LYS A 77 23.08 19.35 25.57
N SER A 78 24.11 18.92 26.30
CA SER A 78 24.80 17.69 25.92
C SER A 78 23.78 16.55 25.92
N ILE A 79 23.90 15.62 24.97
CA ILE A 79 23.00 14.46 24.87
C ILE A 79 22.94 13.73 26.23
N THR A 80 24.05 13.73 26.98
CA THR A 80 24.15 13.21 28.36
C THR A 80 23.28 13.94 29.38
N GLN A 81 23.10 15.26 29.28
CA GLN A 81 22.18 16.01 30.15
C GLN A 81 20.72 15.73 29.81
N ILE A 82 20.38 15.60 28.53
CA ILE A 82 19.01 15.26 28.08
C ILE A 82 18.62 13.83 28.54
N ILE A 83 19.58 12.90 28.54
CA ILE A 83 19.40 11.55 29.08
C ILE A 83 19.23 11.59 30.61
N ARG A 84 20.04 12.37 31.34
CA ARG A 84 19.94 12.54 32.81
C ARG A 84 18.63 13.19 33.25
N ASP A 85 18.14 14.18 32.50
CA ASP A 85 16.87 14.88 32.75
C ASP A 85 15.65 13.98 32.45
N GLY A 86 15.85 12.77 31.91
CA GLY A 86 14.79 11.80 31.61
C GLY A 86 13.85 12.24 30.47
N GLN A 87 14.13 13.38 29.83
CA GLN A 87 13.31 13.96 28.75
C GLN A 87 13.29 13.03 27.53
N LEU A 88 14.43 12.42 27.20
CA LEU A 88 14.51 11.43 26.13
C LEU A 88 13.61 10.22 26.43
N MET A 89 13.60 9.71 27.66
CA MET A 89 12.77 8.56 28.03
C MET A 89 11.28 8.88 28.05
N ARG A 90 10.88 10.13 28.35
CA ARG A 90 9.49 10.57 28.23
C ARG A 90 9.07 10.65 26.76
N PHE A 91 9.90 11.26 25.91
CA PHE A 91 9.67 11.31 24.47
C PHE A 91 9.60 9.92 23.85
N LEU A 92 10.55 9.03 24.17
CA LEU A 92 10.53 7.66 23.67
C LEU A 92 9.26 6.92 24.12
N LYS A 93 8.79 7.14 25.35
CA LYS A 93 7.51 6.58 25.80
C LYS A 93 6.33 7.19 25.05
N GLU A 94 6.24 8.50 24.91
CA GLU A 94 5.10 9.14 24.24
C GLU A 94 5.02 8.80 22.75
N ALA A 95 6.17 8.74 22.07
CA ALA A 95 6.24 8.41 20.64
C ALA A 95 6.14 6.91 20.37
N TYR A 96 6.93 6.07 21.05
CA TYR A 96 7.02 4.65 20.73
C TYR A 96 5.99 3.79 21.45
N LEU A 97 5.50 4.15 22.65
CA LEU A 97 4.52 3.32 23.36
C LEU A 97 3.20 3.15 22.57
N PRO A 98 2.60 4.17 21.92
CA PRO A 98 1.41 3.95 21.09
C PRO A 98 1.72 3.09 19.87
N GLU A 99 2.87 3.27 19.23
CA GLU A 99 3.32 2.44 18.11
C GLU A 99 3.57 1.00 18.56
N TRP A 100 4.22 0.78 19.72
CA TRP A 100 4.41 -0.54 20.31
C TRP A 100 3.09 -1.22 20.65
N ASN A 101 2.11 -0.47 21.18
CA ASN A 101 0.78 -1.00 21.45
C ASN A 101 0.05 -1.37 20.15
N LYS A 102 0.23 -0.57 19.09
CA LYS A 102 -0.28 -0.88 17.74
C LYS A 102 0.37 -2.15 17.20
N TRP A 103 1.69 -2.26 17.30
CA TRP A 103 2.47 -3.43 16.88
C TRP A 103 2.08 -4.69 17.62
N TRP A 104 1.89 -4.60 18.93
CA TRP A 104 1.38 -5.72 19.72
C TRP A 104 0.04 -6.23 19.19
N LYS A 105 -0.90 -5.33 18.87
CA LYS A 105 -2.20 -5.67 18.26
C LYS A 105 -2.06 -6.22 16.83
N GLU A 106 -1.07 -5.74 16.07
CA GLU A 106 -0.77 -6.24 14.73
C GLU A 106 -0.24 -7.68 14.76
N ILE A 107 0.66 -7.98 15.71
CA ILE A 107 1.24 -9.31 15.88
C ILE A 107 0.26 -10.31 16.48
N GLN A 108 -0.75 -9.85 17.22
CA GLN A 108 -1.77 -10.77 17.70
C GLN A 108 -2.30 -11.57 16.50
N PRO A 109 -2.23 -12.92 16.57
CA PRO A 109 -2.75 -13.76 15.51
C PRO A 109 -4.19 -13.33 15.23
N TRP A 110 -4.59 -13.37 13.97
CA TRP A 110 -5.94 -12.98 13.59
C TRP A 110 -6.93 -13.89 14.32
N ASP A 111 -7.50 -13.39 15.41
CA ASP A 111 -8.11 -14.20 16.48
C ASP A 111 -9.58 -14.56 16.17
N ARG A 112 -9.92 -14.73 14.89
CA ARG A 112 -11.25 -15.23 14.52
C ARG A 112 -11.20 -16.75 14.50
N LYS A 113 -11.71 -17.33 15.57
CA LYS A 113 -12.16 -18.73 15.70
C LYS A 113 -13.37 -19.02 14.78
N HIS A 114 -13.30 -18.61 13.52
CA HIS A 114 -14.36 -18.89 12.55
C HIS A 114 -13.80 -19.85 11.51
N ASP A 115 -14.17 -21.12 11.67
CA ASP A 115 -13.97 -22.11 10.62
C ASP A 115 -14.89 -21.72 9.47
N PHE A 116 -14.28 -21.30 8.36
CA PHE A 116 -15.03 -20.97 7.15
C PHE A 116 -15.40 -22.26 6.41
N PHE A 117 -16.68 -22.44 6.13
CA PHE A 117 -17.22 -23.53 5.33
C PHE A 117 -17.15 -23.20 3.83
N HIS A 118 -17.50 -24.18 3.00
CA HIS A 118 -17.63 -23.98 1.57
C HIS A 118 -18.79 -23.04 1.25
N ASN A 119 -18.54 -22.09 0.35
CA ASN A 119 -19.41 -20.99 -0.05
C ASN A 119 -19.67 -19.92 1.02
N ASP A 120 -18.96 -19.97 2.14
CA ASP A 120 -18.95 -18.85 3.07
C ASP A 120 -18.26 -17.66 2.41
N TYR A 121 -18.87 -16.48 2.55
CA TYR A 121 -18.32 -15.24 2.06
C TYR A 121 -18.30 -14.17 3.15
N VAL A 122 -17.35 -13.25 3.04
CA VAL A 122 -17.18 -12.12 3.95
C VAL A 122 -17.07 -10.85 3.13
N VAL A 123 -17.91 -9.88 3.44
CA VAL A 123 -17.85 -8.54 2.84
C VAL A 123 -16.65 -7.79 3.40
N ILE A 124 -15.76 -7.31 2.52
CA ILE A 124 -14.60 -6.50 2.89
C ILE A 124 -14.96 -5.02 2.81
N HIS A 125 -15.49 -4.62 1.66
CA HIS A 125 -15.87 -3.24 1.37
C HIS A 125 -17.36 -3.23 1.03
N ASP A 126 -18.13 -2.63 1.93
CA ASP A 126 -19.55 -2.38 1.75
C ASP A 126 -19.76 -0.90 1.43
N PHE A 127 -20.18 -0.62 0.20
CA PHE A 127 -20.42 0.75 -0.26
C PHE A 127 -21.79 1.29 0.16
N ALA A 128 -22.59 0.51 0.89
CA ALA A 128 -23.76 1.04 1.59
C ALA A 128 -23.38 2.02 2.70
N ASN A 129 -22.16 1.89 3.26
CA ASN A 129 -21.65 2.79 4.27
C ASN A 129 -20.83 3.93 3.65
N ASN A 130 -21.31 5.17 3.82
CA ASN A 130 -20.63 6.38 3.35
C ASN A 130 -19.23 6.56 3.94
N ASP A 131 -18.95 6.02 5.13
CA ASP A 131 -17.62 6.10 5.72
C ASP A 131 -16.61 5.20 5.01
N GLU A 132 -17.07 4.12 4.37
CA GLU A 132 -16.20 3.28 3.55
C GLU A 132 -15.83 4.00 2.26
N ILE A 133 -16.77 4.71 1.62
CA ILE A 133 -16.54 5.49 0.40
C ILE A 133 -15.41 6.52 0.60
N LYS A 134 -15.34 7.16 1.77
CA LYS A 134 -14.27 8.13 2.10
C LYS A 134 -12.87 7.52 2.15
N LYS A 135 -12.75 6.21 2.36
CA LYS A 135 -11.45 5.50 2.34
C LYS A 135 -10.96 5.26 0.91
N TRP A 136 -11.81 5.45 -0.09
CA TRP A 136 -11.42 5.30 -1.49
C TRP A 136 -10.96 6.64 -2.05
N THR A 137 -9.88 6.59 -2.82
CA THR A 137 -9.32 7.75 -3.52
C THR A 137 -9.30 7.45 -5.00
N VAL A 138 -9.62 8.47 -5.79
CA VAL A 138 -9.53 8.43 -7.24
C VAL A 138 -8.27 9.15 -7.69
N ARG A 139 -7.59 8.62 -8.70
CA ARG A 139 -6.42 9.20 -9.34
C ARG A 139 -6.53 9.04 -10.84
N THR A 140 -6.21 10.11 -11.55
CA THR A 140 -6.30 10.20 -13.02
C THR A 140 -4.94 10.57 -13.61
N ASP A 141 -4.84 10.50 -14.93
CA ASP A 141 -3.70 11.02 -15.69
C ASP A 141 -3.55 12.55 -15.58
N LEU A 142 -4.66 13.28 -15.36
CA LEU A 142 -4.67 14.72 -15.10
C LEU A 142 -3.95 15.06 -13.79
N ASP A 143 -4.15 14.25 -12.74
CA ASP A 143 -3.45 14.42 -11.46
C ASP A 143 -1.94 14.23 -11.58
N GLU A 144 -1.50 13.37 -12.52
CA GLU A 144 -0.09 13.17 -12.85
C GLU A 144 0.46 14.23 -13.82
N GLY A 145 -0.40 15.08 -14.39
CA GLY A 145 -0.02 16.04 -15.43
C GLY A 145 0.42 15.38 -16.74
N VAL A 146 -0.09 14.18 -17.05
CA VAL A 146 0.25 13.43 -18.27
C VAL A 146 -0.85 13.56 -19.33
N GLY A 147 -2.12 13.53 -18.91
CA GLY A 147 -3.28 13.53 -19.80
C GLY A 147 -4.42 14.46 -19.34
N GLU A 148 -5.59 14.26 -19.94
CA GLU A 148 -6.79 15.08 -19.73
C GLU A 148 -8.00 14.26 -19.24
N SER A 149 -7.79 13.02 -18.77
CA SER A 149 -8.89 12.19 -18.29
C SER A 149 -9.42 12.71 -16.96
N THR A 150 -10.73 12.60 -16.79
CA THR A 150 -11.43 13.02 -15.57
C THR A 150 -12.16 11.82 -14.97
N ALA A 151 -12.20 11.75 -13.64
CA ALA A 151 -12.89 10.67 -12.94
C ALA A 151 -13.37 11.14 -11.57
N GLU A 152 -14.55 10.65 -11.18
CA GLU A 152 -15.19 10.97 -9.92
C GLU A 152 -15.83 9.72 -9.32
N LEU A 153 -15.95 9.72 -7.99
CA LEU A 153 -16.61 8.67 -7.22
C LEU A 153 -17.86 9.26 -6.56
N VAL A 154 -19.04 8.88 -7.06
CA VAL A 154 -20.33 9.43 -6.62
C VAL A 154 -21.13 8.35 -5.88
N PRO A 155 -21.60 8.59 -4.64
CA PRO A 155 -22.50 7.66 -3.97
C PRO A 155 -23.85 7.57 -4.71
N SER A 156 -24.31 6.36 -4.98
CA SER A 156 -25.61 6.04 -5.59
C SER A 156 -26.62 5.67 -4.50
N GLY A 157 -27.89 6.07 -4.66
CA GLY A 157 -28.93 5.95 -3.63
C GLY A 157 -29.29 4.52 -3.20
N HIS A 158 -28.76 3.49 -3.87
CA HIS A 158 -29.00 2.08 -3.57
C HIS A 158 -27.90 1.43 -2.71
N GLY A 159 -27.13 2.21 -1.94
CA GLY A 159 -26.02 1.69 -1.15
C GLY A 159 -24.89 1.15 -2.02
N SER A 160 -24.61 1.87 -3.11
CA SER A 160 -23.58 1.54 -4.08
C SER A 160 -22.81 2.81 -4.44
N VAL A 161 -21.68 2.64 -5.11
CA VAL A 161 -20.84 3.75 -5.54
C VAL A 161 -20.69 3.71 -7.05
N LEU A 162 -20.88 4.87 -7.69
CA LEU A 162 -20.72 5.06 -9.12
C LEU A 162 -19.35 5.68 -9.38
N PHE A 163 -18.48 4.89 -10.00
CA PHE A 163 -17.21 5.34 -10.54
C PHE A 163 -17.41 5.74 -11.99
N ARG A 164 -17.40 7.04 -12.27
CA ARG A 164 -17.65 7.58 -13.61
C ARG A 164 -16.64 8.63 -14.01
N GLY A 165 -16.48 8.82 -15.30
CA GLY A 165 -15.55 9.81 -15.81
C GLY A 165 -15.46 9.79 -17.32
N GLN A 166 -14.50 10.53 -17.86
CA GLN A 166 -14.20 10.55 -19.28
C GLN A 166 -12.71 10.30 -19.49
N ILE A 167 -12.39 9.27 -20.28
CA ILE A 167 -11.03 8.89 -20.64
C ILE A 167 -10.64 9.61 -21.93
N SER A 168 -9.40 10.12 -21.95
CA SER A 168 -8.78 10.77 -23.10
C SER A 168 -7.34 10.27 -23.25
N SER A 169 -7.01 9.73 -24.41
CA SER A 169 -5.67 9.24 -24.78
C SER A 169 -4.75 10.36 -25.26
N LYS A 170 -5.19 11.63 -25.15
CA LYS A 170 -4.38 12.79 -25.51
C LYS A 170 -3.30 13.02 -24.45
N VAL A 171 -2.05 13.09 -24.90
CA VAL A 171 -0.91 13.42 -24.05
C VAL A 171 -0.71 14.93 -24.08
N VAL A 172 -0.87 15.59 -22.95
CA VAL A 172 -0.75 17.05 -22.83
C VAL A 172 0.72 17.48 -22.90
N ASN A 173 1.61 16.71 -22.27
CA ASN A 173 3.02 17.03 -22.17
C ASN A 173 3.87 16.11 -23.07
N GLN A 174 4.21 16.61 -24.26
CA GLN A 174 5.03 15.87 -25.24
C GLN A 174 6.50 15.67 -24.80
N ASN A 175 6.98 16.44 -23.82
CA ASN A 175 8.34 16.34 -23.29
C ASN A 175 8.50 15.32 -22.15
N THR A 176 7.45 14.56 -21.82
CA THR A 176 7.46 13.61 -20.70
C THR A 176 7.83 12.20 -21.15
N LEU A 177 8.43 11.41 -20.25
CA LEU A 177 8.79 9.99 -20.46
C LEU A 177 7.60 9.07 -20.78
N TYR A 178 6.37 9.58 -20.73
CA TYR A 178 5.16 8.80 -20.95
C TYR A 178 4.71 8.93 -22.40
N ASN A 179 4.64 7.79 -23.10
CA ASN A 179 4.20 7.72 -24.49
C ASN A 179 2.68 7.54 -24.64
N GLN A 180 1.98 7.25 -23.54
CA GLN A 180 0.54 6.96 -23.51
C GLN A 180 -0.12 7.61 -22.29
N SER A 181 -1.35 8.10 -22.47
CA SER A 181 -2.24 8.61 -21.44
C SER A 181 -3.61 7.93 -21.54
N GLY A 182 -4.58 8.30 -20.70
CA GLY A 182 -5.90 7.69 -20.71
C GLY A 182 -6.06 6.61 -19.65
N PHE A 183 -5.95 6.99 -18.38
CA PHE A 183 -6.26 6.10 -17.27
C PHE A 183 -7.04 6.79 -16.15
N ALA A 184 -7.88 6.00 -15.49
CA ALA A 184 -8.54 6.38 -14.25
C ALA A 184 -8.47 5.22 -13.28
N ILE A 185 -8.13 5.49 -12.02
CA ILE A 185 -7.95 4.46 -10.99
C ILE A 185 -8.69 4.92 -9.74
N MET A 186 -9.51 4.03 -9.19
CA MET A 186 -9.98 4.14 -7.81
C MET A 186 -9.29 3.06 -6.96
N PHE A 187 -8.86 3.43 -5.75
CA PHE A 187 -8.22 2.50 -4.85
C PHE A 187 -8.60 2.75 -3.40
N SER A 188 -8.64 1.68 -2.60
CA SER A 188 -8.82 1.76 -1.16
C SER A 188 -7.61 2.40 -0.50
N GLU A 189 -7.75 3.02 0.66
CA GLU A 189 -6.61 3.50 1.43
C GLU A 189 -5.63 2.35 1.70
N ARG A 190 -4.33 2.61 1.51
CA ARG A 190 -3.29 1.62 1.79
C ARG A 190 -3.20 1.40 3.30
N LEU A 191 -3.35 0.15 3.72
CA LEU A 191 -3.15 -0.23 5.11
C LEU A 191 -1.73 0.10 5.56
N ARG A 192 -1.62 0.97 6.57
CA ARG A 192 -0.34 1.32 7.22
C ARG A 192 -0.31 0.80 8.64
N GLY A 193 0.67 -0.04 8.92
CA GLY A 193 0.93 -0.63 10.20
C GLY A 193 1.75 0.27 11.11
N THR A 194 2.43 -0.35 12.07
CA THR A 194 3.34 0.35 12.98
C THR A 194 4.47 1.02 12.20
N PHE A 195 4.90 2.21 12.64
CA PHE A 195 5.98 2.98 12.00
C PHE A 195 5.72 3.33 10.52
N LEU A 196 4.45 3.43 10.13
CA LEU A 196 4.02 3.63 8.73
C LEU A 196 4.50 2.51 7.78
N MET A 197 4.89 1.36 8.32
CA MET A 197 5.20 0.17 7.53
C MET A 197 3.94 -0.32 6.82
N PRO A 198 4.07 -1.02 5.68
CA PRO A 198 2.92 -1.69 5.08
C PRO A 198 2.26 -2.64 6.10
N ALA A 199 0.97 -2.44 6.36
CA ALA A 199 0.17 -3.43 7.07
C ALA A 199 -0.56 -4.29 6.06
N HIS A 200 -0.70 -5.57 6.38
CA HIS A 200 -1.36 -6.51 5.49
C HIS A 200 -2.77 -6.85 5.94
N GLN A 201 -3.59 -7.24 4.97
CA GLN A 201 -4.94 -7.71 5.18
C GLN A 201 -4.92 -9.02 5.99
N LYS A 202 -5.49 -9.00 7.18
CA LYS A 202 -5.55 -10.19 8.03
C LYS A 202 -6.75 -11.08 7.65
N GLY A 203 -6.55 -12.40 7.61
CA GLY A 203 -7.62 -13.39 7.41
C GLY A 203 -7.96 -13.74 5.96
N TRP A 204 -7.30 -13.12 4.96
CA TRP A 204 -7.56 -13.39 3.54
C TRP A 204 -7.09 -14.78 3.08
N THR A 205 -6.18 -15.41 3.83
CA THR A 205 -5.59 -16.72 3.51
C THR A 205 -6.61 -17.86 3.42
N ASN A 206 -7.77 -17.71 4.07
CA ASN A 206 -8.81 -18.73 4.09
C ASN A 206 -9.74 -18.67 2.88
N PHE A 207 -9.62 -17.64 2.05
CA PHE A 207 -10.49 -17.41 0.91
C PHE A 207 -9.76 -17.75 -0.40
N THR A 208 -10.56 -18.02 -1.41
CA THR A 208 -10.08 -18.55 -2.71
C THR A 208 -10.47 -17.62 -3.86
N HIS A 209 -11.59 -16.91 -3.71
CA HIS A 209 -12.15 -16.06 -4.75
C HIS A 209 -12.47 -14.69 -4.18
N ILE A 210 -12.44 -13.69 -5.04
CA ILE A 210 -13.10 -12.41 -4.83
C ILE A 210 -14.46 -12.44 -5.53
N LEU A 211 -15.47 -11.88 -4.86
CA LEU A 211 -16.79 -11.59 -5.38
C LEU A 211 -16.91 -10.08 -5.51
N LEU A 212 -17.22 -9.60 -6.71
CA LEU A 212 -17.54 -8.20 -6.94
C LEU A 212 -18.96 -8.09 -7.46
N ARG A 213 -19.81 -7.37 -6.74
CA ARG A 213 -21.16 -7.03 -7.21
C ARG A 213 -21.08 -5.71 -7.97
N VAL A 214 -21.20 -5.79 -9.29
CA VAL A 214 -20.96 -4.67 -10.21
C VAL A 214 -22.05 -4.56 -11.26
N ARG A 215 -22.30 -3.33 -11.69
CA ARG A 215 -23.09 -2.98 -12.88
C ARG A 215 -22.20 -2.09 -13.74
N GLY A 216 -21.86 -2.57 -14.93
CA GLY A 216 -20.94 -1.87 -15.82
C GLY A 216 -21.59 -1.37 -17.10
N ASP A 217 -20.80 -0.59 -17.82
CA ASP A 217 -21.10 0.03 -19.12
C ASP A 217 -20.71 -0.83 -20.32
N GLY A 218 -20.02 -1.95 -20.11
CA GLY A 218 -19.50 -2.81 -21.16
C GLY A 218 -18.03 -2.60 -21.48
N ARG A 219 -17.35 -1.68 -20.79
CA ARG A 219 -15.88 -1.58 -20.81
C ARG A 219 -15.25 -2.68 -19.97
N PHE A 220 -13.97 -2.91 -20.20
CA PHE A 220 -13.17 -3.74 -19.33
C PHE A 220 -12.49 -2.89 -18.27
N TYR A 221 -12.53 -3.39 -17.05
CA TYR A 221 -11.87 -2.79 -15.90
C TYR A 221 -10.77 -3.73 -15.48
N GLU A 222 -9.72 -3.22 -14.87
CA GLU A 222 -8.66 -4.03 -14.29
C GLU A 222 -8.73 -3.93 -12.77
N ILE A 223 -8.95 -5.06 -12.12
CA ILE A 223 -8.87 -5.21 -10.67
C ILE A 223 -7.43 -5.48 -10.32
N ARG A 224 -6.86 -4.70 -9.41
CA ARG A 224 -5.51 -4.93 -8.90
C ARG A 224 -5.48 -5.05 -7.38
N PHE A 225 -4.61 -5.93 -6.91
CA PHE A 225 -4.23 -6.03 -5.50
C PHE A 225 -2.79 -5.59 -5.36
N HIS A 226 -2.54 -4.61 -4.50
CA HIS A 226 -1.20 -4.13 -4.22
C HIS A 226 -0.56 -5.00 -3.12
N THR A 227 0.51 -5.70 -3.46
CA THR A 227 1.24 -6.64 -2.61
C THR A 227 2.72 -6.26 -2.60
N PRO A 228 3.10 -5.18 -1.89
CA PRO A 228 4.48 -4.77 -1.83
C PRO A 228 5.25 -5.82 -1.05
N ASP A 229 6.34 -6.31 -1.63
CA ASP A 229 7.29 -7.13 -0.86
C ASP A 229 8.13 -6.24 0.06
N GLN A 230 8.84 -6.85 1.00
CA GLN A 230 9.81 -6.19 1.87
C GLN A 230 10.99 -5.61 1.06
N ASP A 231 11.26 -6.15 -0.12
CA ASP A 231 12.37 -5.78 -0.97
C ASP A 231 12.13 -4.51 -1.80
N HIS A 232 13.16 -3.67 -1.92
CA HIS A 232 13.08 -2.40 -2.66
C HIS A 232 12.74 -2.54 -4.14
N HIS A 233 13.00 -3.69 -4.78
CA HIS A 233 12.68 -3.92 -6.19
C HIS A 233 11.19 -4.24 -6.42
N HIS A 234 10.49 -4.65 -5.36
CA HIS A 234 9.14 -5.22 -5.40
C HIS A 234 8.12 -4.32 -4.67
N TRP A 235 8.45 -3.05 -4.49
CA TRP A 235 7.62 -2.07 -3.78
C TRP A 235 6.32 -1.71 -4.51
N ALA A 236 6.29 -1.87 -5.84
CA ALA A 236 5.15 -1.57 -6.72
C ALA A 236 4.57 -2.84 -7.36
N ASP A 237 4.84 -4.00 -6.74
CA ASP A 237 4.28 -5.25 -7.16
C ASP A 237 2.78 -5.29 -6.89
N MET A 238 2.05 -5.73 -7.91
CA MET A 238 0.62 -5.89 -7.90
C MET A 238 0.24 -7.21 -8.56
N TYR A 239 -0.97 -7.65 -8.24
CA TYR A 239 -1.64 -8.74 -8.91
C TYR A 239 -2.86 -8.21 -9.62
N SER A 240 -2.92 -8.43 -10.92
CA SER A 240 -3.93 -7.84 -11.79
C SER A 240 -4.81 -8.90 -12.45
N MET A 241 -6.06 -8.54 -12.70
CA MET A 241 -7.02 -9.30 -13.49
C MET A 241 -7.94 -8.34 -14.25
N ILE A 242 -8.26 -8.69 -15.49
CA ILE A 242 -9.23 -7.95 -16.29
C ILE A 242 -10.65 -8.45 -15.93
N LEU A 243 -11.48 -7.53 -15.46
CA LEU A 243 -12.91 -7.67 -15.25
C LEU A 243 -13.66 -7.22 -16.51
N TYR A 244 -14.26 -8.18 -17.21
CA TYR A 244 -15.17 -7.90 -18.31
C TYR A 244 -16.56 -7.59 -17.77
N THR A 245 -17.01 -6.35 -17.97
CA THR A 245 -18.38 -5.96 -17.61
C THR A 245 -19.33 -6.17 -18.78
N ARG A 246 -20.60 -6.39 -18.46
CA ARG A 246 -21.68 -6.40 -19.46
C ARG A 246 -22.33 -5.03 -19.45
N GLY A 247 -22.46 -4.39 -20.62
CA GLY A 247 -23.24 -3.17 -20.75
C GLY A 247 -24.73 -3.47 -20.60
N GLY A 248 -25.34 -3.05 -19.49
CA GLY A 248 -26.76 -3.28 -19.25
C GLY A 248 -27.25 -2.78 -17.89
N PRO A 249 -28.57 -2.64 -17.69
CA PRO A 249 -29.14 -2.05 -16.48
C PRO A 249 -29.07 -2.96 -15.25
N TYR A 250 -28.67 -4.22 -15.42
CA TYR A 250 -28.74 -5.26 -14.40
C TYR A 250 -27.44 -5.41 -13.61
N TRP A 251 -27.60 -5.74 -12.33
CA TRP A 251 -26.49 -6.11 -11.45
C TRP A 251 -25.95 -7.49 -11.81
N SER A 252 -24.62 -7.61 -11.79
CA SER A 252 -23.92 -8.86 -12.01
C SER A 252 -22.91 -9.09 -10.89
N THR A 253 -22.73 -10.35 -10.48
CA THR A 253 -21.72 -10.71 -9.49
C THR A 253 -20.61 -11.47 -10.19
N ALA A 254 -19.43 -10.85 -10.29
CA ALA A 254 -18.24 -11.47 -10.84
C ALA A 254 -17.55 -12.30 -9.75
N LYS A 255 -17.42 -13.61 -9.98
CA LYS A 255 -16.66 -14.53 -9.13
C LYS A 255 -15.31 -14.82 -9.80
N ILE A 256 -14.23 -14.30 -9.21
CA ILE A 256 -12.88 -14.41 -9.78
C ILE A 256 -11.98 -15.16 -8.79
N PRO A 257 -11.38 -16.30 -9.17
CA PRO A 257 -10.42 -17.00 -8.32
C PRO A 257 -9.10 -16.24 -8.23
N PHE A 258 -8.45 -16.29 -7.06
CA PHE A 258 -7.13 -15.70 -6.86
C PHE A 258 -6.04 -16.31 -7.75
N ALA A 259 -6.20 -17.57 -8.15
CA ALA A 259 -5.25 -18.26 -9.04
C ALA A 259 -5.18 -17.67 -10.45
N GLN A 260 -6.21 -16.93 -10.88
CA GLN A 260 -6.21 -16.27 -12.18
C GLN A 260 -5.45 -14.95 -12.16
N PHE A 261 -5.15 -14.34 -11.01
CA PHE A 261 -4.43 -13.07 -11.01
C PHE A 261 -2.97 -13.25 -11.40
N PHE A 262 -2.45 -12.39 -12.27
CA PHE A 262 -1.05 -12.39 -12.67
C PHE A 262 -0.30 -11.23 -12.00
N ARG A 263 0.98 -11.45 -11.69
CA ARG A 263 1.86 -10.45 -11.08
C ARG A 263 2.37 -9.47 -12.14
N ASN A 264 2.23 -8.18 -11.86
CA ASN A 264 2.82 -7.09 -12.60
C ASN A 264 3.54 -6.12 -11.66
N ASN A 265 4.48 -5.36 -12.19
CA ASN A 265 5.19 -4.31 -11.49
C ASN A 265 5.21 -3.07 -12.37
N MET A 266 4.66 -1.96 -11.88
CA MET A 266 4.55 -0.70 -12.62
C MET A 266 3.95 -0.87 -14.05
N GLY A 267 2.97 -1.75 -14.21
CA GLY A 267 2.33 -2.03 -15.51
C GLY A 267 3.08 -3.02 -16.41
N ARG A 268 4.30 -3.44 -16.04
CA ARG A 268 5.02 -4.52 -16.74
C ARG A 268 4.68 -5.87 -16.13
N ILE A 269 4.22 -6.80 -16.95
CA ILE A 269 3.99 -8.19 -16.54
C ILE A 269 5.35 -8.82 -16.21
N SER A 270 5.44 -9.52 -15.07
CA SER A 270 6.67 -10.20 -14.67
C SER A 270 6.88 -11.48 -15.48
N ASP A 271 8.09 -11.75 -15.94
CA ASP A 271 8.39 -13.00 -16.67
C ASP A 271 8.21 -14.22 -15.75
N LYS A 272 8.73 -14.12 -14.52
CA LYS A 272 8.51 -15.10 -13.46
C LYS A 272 7.25 -14.76 -12.69
N GLN A 273 6.24 -15.57 -12.94
CA GLN A 273 4.95 -15.47 -12.28
C GLN A 273 4.91 -16.29 -10.99
N TYR A 274 4.17 -15.81 -9.99
CA TYR A 274 3.99 -16.48 -8.70
C TYR A 274 2.51 -16.49 -8.32
N PRO A 275 2.06 -17.46 -7.51
CA PRO A 275 0.68 -17.46 -7.02
C PRO A 275 0.41 -16.22 -6.16
N PHE A 276 -0.83 -15.71 -6.25
CA PHE A 276 -1.30 -14.62 -5.40
C PHE A 276 -1.06 -14.94 -3.92
N GLN A 277 -0.55 -13.95 -3.18
CA GLN A 277 -0.27 -14.07 -1.75
C GLN A 277 -1.27 -13.22 -0.96
N PRO A 278 -2.34 -13.81 -0.40
CA PRO A 278 -3.36 -13.03 0.30
C PRO A 278 -2.82 -12.33 1.56
N LEU A 279 -1.79 -12.91 2.20
CA LEU A 279 -1.17 -12.38 3.41
C LEU A 279 -0.39 -11.09 3.18
N THR A 280 0.04 -10.78 1.95
CA THR A 280 0.83 -9.57 1.67
C THR A 280 -0.01 -8.44 1.07
N CYS A 281 -1.28 -8.69 0.77
CA CYS A 281 -2.20 -7.69 0.22
C CYS A 281 -2.37 -6.50 1.16
N THR A 282 -2.20 -5.28 0.63
CA THR A 282 -2.28 -4.02 1.39
C THR A 282 -3.42 -3.11 0.94
N GLN A 283 -3.81 -3.20 -0.32
CA GLN A 283 -4.73 -2.26 -0.97
C GLN A 283 -5.40 -2.94 -2.18
N VAL A 284 -6.68 -2.63 -2.38
CA VAL A 284 -7.48 -3.06 -3.54
C VAL A 284 -7.68 -1.86 -4.45
N SER A 285 -7.54 -2.06 -5.76
CA SER A 285 -7.80 -1.03 -6.75
C SER A 285 -8.58 -1.56 -7.93
N ILE A 286 -9.35 -0.67 -8.54
CA ILE A 286 -10.06 -0.90 -9.79
C ILE A 286 -9.66 0.23 -10.72
N SER A 287 -9.29 -0.12 -11.95
CA SER A 287 -8.74 0.82 -12.91
C SER A 287 -9.36 0.63 -14.27
N VAL A 288 -9.41 1.70 -15.04
CA VAL A 288 -9.72 1.68 -16.46
C VAL A 288 -8.47 2.08 -17.21
N LEU A 289 -8.06 1.21 -18.13
CA LEU A 289 -6.90 1.38 -18.99
C LEU A 289 -7.19 0.68 -20.31
N ASP A 290 -8.25 1.11 -20.98
CA ASP A 290 -8.73 0.50 -22.21
C ASP A 290 -8.21 1.16 -23.49
N ALA A 291 -7.44 2.24 -23.35
CA ALA A 291 -6.98 3.10 -24.44
C ALA A 291 -8.13 3.53 -25.39
N ALA A 292 -9.37 3.53 -24.88
CA ALA A 292 -10.56 3.87 -25.62
C ALA A 292 -11.14 5.18 -25.08
N ASP A 293 -11.08 6.22 -25.90
CA ASP A 293 -11.59 7.53 -25.53
C ASP A 293 -13.11 7.48 -25.31
N GLY A 294 -13.59 8.17 -24.27
CA GLY A 294 -15.01 8.35 -24.03
C GLY A 294 -15.42 8.22 -22.57
N PRO A 295 -16.72 8.30 -22.30
CA PRO A 295 -17.24 8.16 -20.95
C PRO A 295 -17.12 6.70 -20.49
N PHE A 296 -16.86 6.53 -19.19
CA PHE A 296 -16.96 5.23 -18.52
C PHE A 296 -17.83 5.35 -17.28
N GLU A 297 -18.57 4.28 -16.97
CA GLU A 297 -19.44 4.20 -15.81
C GLU A 297 -19.43 2.78 -15.22
N LEU A 298 -18.93 2.65 -14.00
CA LEU A 298 -18.95 1.42 -13.22
C LEU A 298 -19.61 1.67 -11.88
N GLU A 299 -20.74 1.01 -11.65
CA GLU A 299 -21.37 0.99 -10.34
C GLU A 299 -20.96 -0.26 -9.56
N ILE A 300 -20.54 -0.07 -8.32
CA ILE A 300 -20.03 -1.12 -7.44
C ILE A 300 -20.88 -1.13 -6.17
N GLY A 301 -21.43 -2.29 -5.83
CA GLY A 301 -22.24 -2.47 -4.62
C GLY A 301 -21.40 -2.96 -3.44
N GLU A 302 -20.69 -4.08 -3.63
CA GLU A 302 -19.89 -4.70 -2.58
C GLU A 302 -18.67 -5.42 -3.17
N ILE A 303 -17.61 -5.49 -2.36
CA ILE A 303 -16.44 -6.33 -2.60
C ILE A 303 -16.31 -7.32 -1.45
N SER A 304 -16.37 -8.59 -1.78
CA SER A 304 -16.47 -9.69 -0.83
C SER A 304 -15.45 -10.79 -1.15
N LEU A 305 -15.03 -11.55 -0.15
CA LEU A 305 -14.21 -12.75 -0.32
C LEU A 305 -15.06 -13.99 -0.19
N LEU A 306 -14.82 -14.99 -1.02
CA LEU A 306 -15.52 -16.27 -0.99
C LEU A 306 -14.52 -17.41 -0.78
N ARG A 307 -14.88 -18.31 0.12
CA ARG A 307 -14.18 -19.57 0.32
C ARG A 307 -14.90 -20.66 -0.46
N ASP A 308 -14.25 -21.13 -1.51
CA ASP A 308 -14.71 -22.24 -2.32
C ASP A 308 -13.76 -23.43 -2.14
N LEU A 309 -14.16 -24.38 -1.30
CA LEU A 309 -13.41 -25.62 -1.09
C LEU A 309 -13.25 -26.49 -2.35
N ARG A 310 -14.05 -26.33 -3.41
CA ARG A 310 -13.88 -27.10 -4.66
C ARG A 310 -12.64 -26.66 -5.44
N TYR A 311 -12.20 -25.41 -5.21
CA TYR A 311 -11.04 -24.80 -5.85
C TYR A 311 -9.77 -25.05 -5.03
N THR A 312 -9.46 -26.31 -4.72
CA THR A 312 -8.29 -26.66 -3.90
C THR A 312 -7.03 -26.97 -4.72
N TYR A 313 -7.21 -27.39 -5.97
CA TYR A 313 -6.13 -27.97 -6.78
C TYR A 313 -5.33 -26.94 -7.58
N ASP A 314 -5.97 -25.84 -7.96
CA ASP A 314 -5.36 -24.85 -8.83
C ASP A 314 -4.79 -23.69 -8.00
N LYS A 315 -3.50 -23.81 -7.64
CA LYS A 315 -2.79 -22.75 -6.91
C LYS A 315 -2.47 -21.56 -7.82
N PHE A 316 -2.36 -21.79 -9.13
CA PHE A 316 -1.97 -20.78 -10.10
C PHE A 316 -2.30 -21.23 -11.52
N ALA A 317 -3.08 -20.43 -12.25
CA ALA A 317 -3.61 -20.81 -13.55
C ALA A 317 -2.59 -20.72 -14.70
N TYR A 318 -1.47 -20.01 -14.51
CA TYR A 318 -0.49 -19.76 -15.57
C TYR A 318 0.69 -20.73 -15.50
N GLU A 319 1.10 -21.22 -16.67
CA GLU A 319 2.24 -22.11 -16.80
C GLU A 319 3.55 -21.37 -16.53
N GLN A 320 4.47 -22.02 -15.82
CA GLN A 320 5.82 -21.53 -15.60
C GLN A 320 6.79 -22.24 -16.55
N TYR A 321 7.48 -21.47 -17.39
CA TYR A 321 8.54 -21.99 -18.23
C TYR A 321 9.86 -21.98 -17.48
N THR A 322 10.59 -23.10 -17.49
CA THR A 322 11.97 -23.14 -17.02
C THR A 322 12.86 -22.54 -18.10
N LEU A 323 13.32 -21.31 -17.90
CA LEU A 323 14.32 -20.70 -18.77
C LEU A 323 15.68 -21.39 -18.56
N PRO A 324 16.45 -21.67 -19.63
CA PRO A 324 17.84 -22.08 -19.49
C PRO A 324 18.64 -21.00 -18.73
N PRO A 325 19.64 -21.39 -17.93
CA PRO A 325 20.30 -20.47 -16.99
C PRO A 325 21.09 -19.31 -17.63
N TYR A 326 21.15 -19.20 -18.97
CA TYR A 326 22.00 -18.25 -19.69
C TYR A 326 21.29 -17.50 -20.84
N THR A 327 19.96 -17.49 -20.89
CA THR A 327 19.23 -16.63 -21.84
C THR A 327 19.00 -15.27 -21.19
N THR A 328 19.89 -14.32 -21.45
CA THR A 328 19.67 -12.90 -21.13
C THR A 328 18.72 -12.30 -22.15
N VAL A 329 17.56 -11.80 -21.69
CA VAL A 329 16.61 -11.00 -22.48
C VAL A 329 17.07 -9.55 -22.54
#